data_AF-A0A8I1TDU2-F1
#
_entry.id   AF-A0A8I1TDU2-F1
#
_cell.length_a   1.000
_cell.length_b   1.000
_cell.length_c   1.000
_cell.angle_alpha   90.00
_cell.angle_beta   90.00
_cell.angle_gamma   90.00
#
_symmetry.space_group_name_H-M   'P 1'
#
loop_
_entity.id
_entity.type
_entity.pdbx_description
1 polymer ?
#
loop_
_entity_poly.entity_id
_entity_poly.type
_entity_poly.pdbx_seq_one_letter_code
_entity_poly.pdbx_strand_id
1 'polypeptide(L)'
;MKTIVAMLTALGLMLPGAALAQSTSSILPVLTGAYAPAKGGCDAAAAAFIYVEAKGIGANKTAGKVLSVKQDGGSYVLDVLWIETGSDEADGDRDTVRIEVKDDRTFYFSNTASEKTLMRWCS
;
A
#
# COMPACT_ATOMS: atom_id res chain seq x y z
N MET A 1 8.56 21.84 64.87
CA MET A 1 9.77 21.25 64.24
C MET A 1 9.41 19.88 63.67
N LYS A 2 10.06 19.54 62.54
CA LYS A 2 10.00 18.29 61.72
C LYS A 2 9.02 18.28 60.53
N THR A 3 9.51 18.93 59.47
CA THR A 3 9.44 18.53 58.06
C THR A 3 9.57 17.02 57.86
N ILE A 4 8.68 16.41 57.06
CA ILE A 4 9.03 15.35 56.10
C ILE A 4 8.13 15.50 54.86
N VAL A 5 8.78 15.83 53.75
CA VAL A 5 8.28 15.78 52.37
C VAL A 5 8.04 14.32 51.99
N ALA A 6 6.86 13.98 51.48
CA ALA A 6 6.64 12.69 50.82
C ALA A 6 6.14 12.95 49.39
N MET A 7 7.02 12.59 48.46
CA MET A 7 6.93 12.78 47.02
C MET A 7 5.73 12.07 46.37
N LEU A 8 5.24 12.69 45.31
CA LEU A 8 4.42 12.09 44.28
C LEU A 8 5.13 10.88 43.64
N THR A 9 4.41 9.78 43.47
CA THR A 9 4.53 8.93 42.27
C THR A 9 3.15 8.41 41.91
N ALA A 10 2.48 9.21 41.09
CA ALA A 10 1.27 8.86 40.38
C ALA A 10 1.62 7.93 39.20
N LEU A 11 0.79 6.88 39.04
CA LEU A 11 0.43 6.24 37.78
C LEU A 11 1.56 5.82 36.82
N GLY A 12 2.06 4.60 37.01
CA GLY A 12 2.60 3.78 35.92
C GLY A 12 1.50 2.92 35.30
N LEU A 13 0.55 3.52 34.58
CA LEU A 13 -0.31 2.78 33.64
C LEU A 13 0.58 2.35 32.47
N MET A 14 1.01 1.10 32.47
CA MET A 14 1.56 0.46 31.28
C MET A 14 0.44 0.38 30.23
N LEU A 15 0.42 1.35 29.30
CA LEU A 15 -0.33 1.17 28.07
C LEU A 15 0.31 0.02 27.28
N PRO A 16 -0.46 -0.99 26.84
CA PRO A 16 0.02 -1.95 25.87
C PRO A 16 0.48 -1.20 24.63
N GLY A 17 1.64 -1.59 24.09
CA GLY A 17 2.34 -0.88 23.04
C GLY A 17 1.42 -0.41 21.92
N ALA A 18 1.65 0.81 21.47
CA ALA A 18 1.19 1.26 20.17
C ALA A 18 1.75 0.29 19.13
N ALA A 19 0.97 -0.75 18.79
CA ALA A 19 1.11 -1.40 17.51
C ALA A 19 0.98 -0.26 16.50
N LEU A 20 2.09 0.09 15.85
CA LEU A 20 2.07 1.04 14.75
C LEU A 20 1.04 0.51 13.78
N ALA A 21 -0.14 1.11 13.77
CA ALA A 21 -1.21 0.75 12.84
C ALA A 21 -0.63 1.02 11.46
N GLN A 22 -0.21 -0.04 10.79
CA GLN A 22 0.41 0.07 9.49
C GLN A 22 -0.58 0.79 8.57
N SER A 23 -0.11 1.86 7.93
CA SER A 23 -1.02 2.75 7.21
C SER A 23 -1.64 2.02 6.03
N THR A 24 -2.97 2.00 5.98
CA THR A 24 -3.72 1.55 4.80
C THR A 24 -3.65 2.61 3.71
N SER A 25 -3.75 2.18 2.46
CA SER A 25 -3.90 3.08 1.34
C SER A 25 -5.21 3.86 1.43
N SER A 26 -5.25 5.08 0.90
CA SER A 26 -6.48 5.89 0.80
C SER A 26 -7.26 5.62 -0.48
N ILE A 27 -6.67 4.92 -1.45
CA ILE A 27 -7.30 4.56 -2.73
C ILE A 27 -7.82 3.11 -2.76
N LEU A 28 -7.28 2.25 -1.90
CA LEU A 28 -7.61 0.82 -1.82
C LEU A 28 -7.64 0.39 -0.35
N PRO A 29 -8.56 -0.50 0.06
CA PRO A 29 -8.62 -1.02 1.42
C PRO A 29 -7.54 -2.10 1.68
N VAL A 30 -6.28 -1.78 1.38
CA VAL A 30 -5.10 -2.64 1.58
C VAL A 30 -3.99 -1.86 2.28
N LEU A 31 -3.03 -2.55 2.88
CA LEU A 31 -1.87 -1.92 3.49
C LEU A 31 -1.00 -1.20 2.45
N THR A 32 -0.39 -0.09 2.84
CA THR A 32 0.70 0.48 2.06
C THR A 32 1.92 -0.43 2.13
N GLY A 33 2.66 -0.52 1.02
CA GLY A 33 3.87 -1.33 0.94
C GLY A 33 4.04 -2.06 -0.39
N ALA A 34 5.03 -2.93 -0.42
CA ALA A 34 5.40 -3.77 -1.54
C ALA A 34 4.58 -5.06 -1.56
N TYR A 35 4.13 -5.45 -2.74
CA TYR A 35 3.40 -6.68 -3.01
C TYR A 35 4.09 -7.47 -4.11
N ALA A 36 4.25 -8.77 -3.90
CA ALA A 36 4.84 -9.68 -4.89
C ALA A 36 3.81 -10.73 -5.36
N PRO A 37 4.01 -11.35 -6.53
CA PRO A 37 3.15 -12.44 -6.96
C PRO A 37 3.19 -13.57 -5.94
N ALA A 38 2.02 -14.12 -5.61
CA ALA A 38 1.91 -15.26 -4.69
C ALA A 38 2.74 -16.47 -5.16
N LYS A 39 2.93 -16.59 -6.48
CA LYS A 39 3.89 -17.50 -7.10
C LYS A 39 5.26 -16.81 -7.19
N GLY A 40 6.21 -17.28 -6.39
CA GLY A 40 7.55 -16.68 -6.27
C GLY A 40 7.75 -15.99 -4.92
N GLY A 41 6.69 -15.42 -4.34
CA GLY A 41 6.75 -14.82 -3.01
C GLY A 41 7.58 -13.54 -2.97
N CYS A 42 7.97 -13.11 -1.77
CA CYS A 42 8.72 -11.87 -1.58
C CYS A 42 10.18 -11.93 -2.08
N ASP A 43 10.62 -13.10 -2.54
CA ASP A 43 11.91 -13.31 -3.21
C ASP A 43 11.80 -13.23 -4.75
N ALA A 44 10.63 -12.85 -5.29
CA ALA A 44 10.45 -12.63 -6.72
C ALA A 44 11.40 -11.55 -7.27
N ALA A 45 11.55 -11.49 -8.59
CA ALA A 45 12.30 -10.40 -9.22
C ALA A 45 11.62 -9.06 -8.96
N ALA A 46 12.40 -8.01 -8.68
CA ALA A 46 11.88 -6.65 -8.38
C ALA A 46 10.90 -6.10 -9.45
N ALA A 47 11.07 -6.51 -10.70
CA ALA A 47 10.18 -6.13 -11.80
C ALA A 47 8.76 -6.69 -11.68
N ALA A 48 8.52 -7.69 -10.82
CA ALA A 48 7.22 -8.29 -10.58
C ALA A 48 6.46 -7.64 -9.41
N PHE A 49 7.03 -6.65 -8.74
CA PHE A 49 6.43 -6.03 -7.57
C PHE A 49 5.47 -4.92 -7.95
N ILE A 50 4.38 -4.85 -7.18
CA ILE A 50 3.45 -3.74 -7.15
C ILE A 50 3.60 -3.05 -5.81
N TYR A 51 3.80 -1.74 -5.81
CA TYR A 51 3.90 -0.93 -4.62
C TYR A 51 2.59 -0.17 -4.43
N VAL A 52 1.90 -0.34 -3.32
CA VAL A 52 0.69 0.43 -3.03
C VAL A 52 1.05 1.53 -2.05
N GLU A 53 0.79 2.78 -2.44
CA GLU A 53 1.02 3.96 -1.62
C GLU A 53 -0.29 4.55 -1.11
N ALA A 54 -0.21 5.66 -0.37
CA ALA A 54 -1.39 6.33 0.13
C ALA A 54 -2.34 6.74 -1.01
N LYS A 55 -1.82 7.33 -2.10
CA LYS A 55 -2.61 7.88 -3.22
C LYS A 55 -2.13 7.41 -4.60
N GLY A 56 -1.24 6.42 -4.63
CA GLY A 56 -0.56 5.99 -5.84
C GLY A 56 -0.35 4.48 -5.86
N ILE A 57 0.07 4.00 -7.02
CA ILE A 57 0.51 2.62 -7.21
C ILE A 57 1.81 2.65 -8.02
N GLY A 58 2.80 1.88 -7.64
CA GLY A 58 4.05 1.73 -8.38
C GLY A 58 4.15 0.33 -8.99
N ALA A 59 4.86 0.23 -10.09
CA ALA A 59 5.28 -1.04 -10.66
C ALA A 59 6.73 -0.89 -11.12
N ASN A 60 7.63 -1.71 -10.57
CA ASN A 60 9.06 -1.63 -10.88
C ASN A 60 9.63 -0.18 -10.71
N LYS A 61 10.23 0.40 -11.76
CA LYS A 61 10.81 1.76 -11.78
C LYS A 61 9.81 2.85 -12.18
N THR A 62 8.54 2.52 -12.25
CA THR A 62 7.49 3.39 -12.79
C THR A 62 6.51 3.75 -11.69
N ALA A 63 6.33 5.06 -11.48
CA ALA A 63 5.35 5.58 -10.55
C ALA A 63 4.01 5.74 -11.27
N GLY A 64 2.95 5.17 -10.72
CA GLY A 64 1.59 5.28 -11.22
C GLY A 64 0.81 6.29 -10.41
N LYS A 65 0.50 7.43 -11.02
CA LYS A 65 -0.40 8.43 -10.47
C LYS A 65 -1.84 7.99 -10.70
N VAL A 66 -2.59 7.77 -9.62
CA VAL A 66 -4.00 7.37 -9.72
C VAL A 66 -4.85 8.62 -9.95
N LEU A 67 -5.44 8.72 -11.14
CA LEU A 67 -6.26 9.85 -11.57
C LEU A 67 -7.71 9.72 -11.07
N SER A 68 -8.23 8.49 -11.07
CA SER A 68 -9.55 8.21 -10.52
C SER A 68 -9.66 6.76 -10.04
N VAL A 69 -10.59 6.54 -9.10
CA VAL A 69 -10.89 5.22 -8.54
C VAL A 69 -12.40 4.99 -8.66
N LYS A 70 -12.79 3.87 -9.26
CA LYS A 70 -14.17 3.41 -9.31
C LYS A 70 -14.29 2.07 -8.58
N GLN A 71 -15.18 2.00 -7.61
CA GLN A 71 -15.52 0.73 -6.96
C GLN A 71 -16.64 0.03 -7.72
N ASP A 72 -16.50 -1.28 -7.88
CA ASP A 72 -17.45 -2.20 -8.49
C ASP A 72 -17.51 -3.49 -7.67
N GLY A 73 -18.39 -3.50 -6.66
CA GLY A 73 -18.44 -4.56 -5.64
C GLY A 73 -17.13 -4.67 -4.85
N GLY A 74 -16.49 -5.84 -4.89
CA GLY A 74 -15.17 -6.11 -4.30
C GLY A 74 -13.98 -5.74 -5.22
N SER A 75 -14.26 -5.20 -6.40
CA SER A 75 -13.24 -4.78 -7.37
C SER A 75 -13.10 -3.26 -7.40
N TYR A 76 -11.89 -2.79 -7.63
CA TYR A 76 -11.53 -1.40 -7.84
C TYR A 76 -10.92 -1.25 -9.22
N VAL A 77 -11.43 -0.31 -9.99
CA VAL A 77 -10.90 0.06 -11.31
C VAL A 77 -10.24 1.42 -11.16
N LEU A 78 -8.94 1.46 -11.38
CA LEU A 78 -8.10 2.64 -11.25
C LEU A 78 -7.73 3.10 -12.65
N ASP A 79 -7.88 4.39 -12.87
CA ASP A 79 -7.29 5.08 -14.01
C ASP A 79 -5.91 5.59 -13.56
N VAL A 80 -4.86 5.03 -14.16
CA VAL A 80 -3.47 5.25 -13.72
C VAL A 80 -2.67 5.88 -14.85
N LEU A 81 -1.90 6.91 -14.53
CA LEU A 81 -0.90 7.48 -15.40
C LEU A 81 0.48 7.00 -14.94
N TRP A 82 1.10 6.14 -15.73
CA TRP A 82 2.42 5.58 -15.49
C TRP A 82 3.50 6.54 -15.98
N ILE A 83 4.35 7.00 -15.06
CA ILE A 83 5.40 7.96 -15.33
C ILE A 83 6.74 7.30 -15.03
N GLU A 84 7.61 7.24 -16.03
CA GLU A 84 8.96 6.75 -15.85
C GLU A 84 9.77 7.69 -14.95
N THR A 85 10.70 7.12 -14.17
CA THR A 85 11.55 7.92 -13.29
C THR A 85 12.37 8.93 -14.10
N GLY A 86 12.18 10.22 -13.82
CA GLY A 86 12.89 11.31 -14.50
C GLY A 86 12.16 11.87 -15.73
N SER A 87 10.97 11.35 -16.05
CA SER A 87 10.11 11.85 -17.12
C SER A 87 9.05 12.83 -16.60
N ASP A 88 8.50 13.64 -17.51
CA ASP A 88 7.40 14.56 -17.21
C ASP A 88 6.05 13.83 -17.21
N GLU A 89 5.06 14.37 -16.49
CA GLU A 89 3.70 13.79 -16.48
C GLU A 89 3.06 13.75 -17.88
N ALA A 90 3.46 14.67 -18.78
CA ALA A 90 2.95 14.74 -20.14
C ALA A 90 3.36 13.53 -21.00
N ASP A 91 4.45 12.87 -20.64
CA ASP A 91 4.97 11.67 -21.31
C ASP A 91 4.44 10.37 -20.67
N GLY A 92 3.54 10.49 -19.69
CA GLY A 92 3.01 9.34 -18.97
C GLY A 92 2.07 8.48 -19.82
N ASP A 93 2.15 7.17 -19.63
CA ASP A 93 1.28 6.19 -20.28
C ASP A 93 0.04 5.92 -19.45
N ARG A 94 -1.14 6.17 -20.03
CA ARG A 94 -2.41 5.95 -19.34
C ARG A 94 -2.84 4.48 -19.44
N ASP A 95 -3.28 3.92 -18.32
CA ASP A 95 -3.67 2.53 -18.20
C ASP A 95 -4.87 2.36 -17.26
N THR A 96 -5.58 1.25 -17.44
CA THR A 96 -6.67 0.83 -16.55
C THR A 96 -6.21 -0.35 -15.71
N VAL A 97 -6.00 -0.11 -14.42
CA VAL A 97 -5.64 -1.14 -13.46
C VAL A 97 -6.89 -1.65 -12.76
N ARG A 98 -7.03 -2.96 -12.65
CA ARG A 98 -8.10 -3.61 -11.88
C ARG A 98 -7.51 -4.35 -10.68
N ILE A 99 -8.02 -4.01 -9.50
CA ILE A 99 -7.66 -4.61 -8.23
C ILE A 99 -8.88 -5.29 -7.64
N GLU A 100 -8.82 -6.60 -7.45
CA GLU A 100 -9.86 -7.33 -6.72
C GLU A 100 -9.34 -7.66 -5.32
N VAL A 101 -9.86 -6.97 -4.31
CA VAL A 101 -9.37 -7.09 -2.94
C VAL A 101 -9.91 -8.38 -2.31
N LYS A 102 -9.02 -9.16 -1.69
CA LYS A 102 -9.42 -10.33 -0.90
C LYS A 102 -9.40 -10.02 0.59
N ASP A 103 -8.33 -9.38 1.04
CA ASP A 103 -8.12 -8.90 2.41
C ASP A 103 -7.17 -7.71 2.41
N ASP A 104 -6.78 -7.21 3.58
CA ASP A 104 -5.91 -6.04 3.74
C ASP A 104 -4.47 -6.25 3.25
N ARG A 105 -4.07 -7.49 2.92
CA ARG A 105 -2.71 -7.89 2.54
C ARG A 105 -2.63 -8.62 1.20
N THR A 106 -3.76 -8.92 0.57
CA THR A 106 -3.80 -9.68 -0.68
C THR A 106 -4.88 -9.19 -1.63
N PHE A 107 -4.53 -9.14 -2.91
CA PHE A 107 -5.44 -8.74 -3.97
C PHE A 107 -5.05 -9.40 -5.30
N TYR A 108 -5.98 -9.48 -6.24
CA TYR A 108 -5.64 -9.76 -7.63
C TYR A 108 -5.35 -8.47 -8.38
N PHE A 109 -4.20 -8.41 -9.03
CA PHE A 109 -3.79 -7.34 -9.94
C PHE A 109 -4.04 -7.75 -11.39
N SER A 110 -4.52 -6.83 -12.21
CA SER A 110 -4.50 -6.95 -13.67
C SER A 110 -4.52 -5.54 -14.27
N ASN A 111 -4.06 -5.43 -15.51
CA ASN A 111 -4.20 -4.20 -16.29
C ASN A 111 -4.38 -4.54 -17.78
N THR A 112 -4.26 -3.54 -18.66
CA THR A 112 -4.42 -3.75 -20.10
C THR A 112 -3.37 -4.68 -20.70
N ALA A 113 -2.19 -4.79 -20.08
CA ALA A 113 -1.03 -5.52 -20.60
C ALA A 113 -0.71 -6.83 -19.85
N SER A 114 -1.35 -7.10 -18.71
CA SER A 114 -1.02 -8.21 -17.82
C SER A 114 -2.23 -9.03 -17.43
N GLU A 115 -2.02 -10.34 -17.37
CA GLU A 115 -3.02 -11.27 -16.85
C GLU A 115 -3.24 -11.08 -15.35
N LYS A 116 -4.42 -11.52 -14.90
CA LYS A 116 -4.82 -11.50 -13.51
C LYS A 116 -3.85 -12.31 -12.63
N THR A 117 -3.16 -11.64 -11.73
CA THR A 117 -2.13 -12.21 -10.86
C THR A 117 -2.47 -11.96 -9.39
N LEU A 118 -2.40 -13.01 -8.56
CA LEU A 118 -2.57 -12.85 -7.11
C LEU A 118 -1.31 -12.24 -6.50
N MET A 119 -1.47 -11.13 -5.81
CA MET A 119 -0.41 -10.38 -5.12
C MET A 119 -0.51 -10.55 -3.61
N ARG A 120 0.63 -10.60 -2.92
CA ARG A 120 0.74 -10.71 -1.46
C ARG A 120 1.67 -9.64 -0.91
N TRP A 121 1.26 -9.01 0.18
CA TRP A 121 2.04 -8.00 0.89
C TRP A 121 3.35 -8.60 1.44
N CYS A 122 4.43 -7.85 1.29
CA CYS A 122 5.78 -8.22 1.72
C CYS A 122 6.34 -7.29 2.80
N SER A 123 6.16 -5.97 2.64
CA SER A 123 6.62 -4.95 3.60
C SER A 123 6.07 -3.58 3.24
#